data_AF-A0A660MC50-F1
#
_entry.id   AF-A0A660MC50-F1
#
_cell.length_a   1.000
_cell.length_b   1.000
_cell.length_c   1.000
_cell.angle_alpha   90.00
_cell.angle_beta   90.00
_cell.angle_gamma   90.00
#
_symmetry.space_group_name_H-M   'P 1'
#
loop_
_entity.id
_entity.type
_entity.pdbx_description
1 polymer ?
#
loop_
_entity_poly.entity_id
_entity_poly.type
_entity_poly.pdbx_seq_one_letter_code
_entity_poly.pdbx_strand_id
1 'polypeptide(L)'
;RFPQAPSPHAIYGNAIHHVLQRAHTHLTATGKVRPAEDILGDFEQELNRQPLGPEDFAYFSRKGLDSLSAFLQAETQTFRPEQKTELSFAGQGVVLGDARLTGTLDLVDIDHAANTIAV
;
A
#
# COMPACT_ATOMS: atom_id res chain seq x y z
N ARG A 1 4.86 -4.47 26.71
CA ARG A 1 5.90 -3.69 26.00
C ARG A 1 5.28 -2.36 25.61
N PHE A 2 5.90 -1.23 25.93
CA PHE A 2 5.41 0.07 25.46
C PHE A 2 5.71 0.23 23.96
N PRO A 3 4.81 0.87 23.18
CA PRO A 3 5.05 1.12 21.77
C PRO A 3 6.31 1.99 21.61
N GLN A 4 7.20 1.54 20.73
CA GLN A 4 8.40 2.29 20.35
C GLN A 4 8.04 3.20 19.18
N ALA A 5 8.76 4.32 19.04
CA ALA A 5 8.66 5.13 17.84
C ALA A 5 9.02 4.26 16.62
N PRO A 6 8.25 4.32 15.52
CA PRO A 6 8.58 3.59 14.32
C PRO A 6 9.92 4.09 13.76
N SER A 7 10.72 3.18 13.20
CA SER A 7 11.97 3.57 12.54
C SER A 7 11.68 4.38 11.27
N PRO A 8 12.62 5.21 10.80
CA PRO A 8 12.45 5.94 9.53
C PRO A 8 12.09 5.04 8.34
N HIS A 9 12.64 3.82 8.30
CA HIS A 9 12.34 2.82 7.29
C HIS A 9 10.90 2.30 7.39
N ALA A 10 10.38 2.08 8.60
CA ALA A 10 9.00 1.65 8.82
C ALA A 10 8.02 2.78 8.45
N ILE A 11 8.34 4.02 8.80
CA ILE A 11 7.59 5.21 8.39
C ILE A 11 7.48 5.29 6.87
N TYR A 12 8.63 5.17 6.18
CA TYR A 12 8.70 5.19 4.73
C TYR A 12 7.85 4.07 4.09
N GLY A 13 8.01 2.82 4.56
CA GLY A 13 7.23 1.69 4.07
C GLY A 13 5.74 1.93 4.23
N ASN A 14 5.29 2.30 5.42
CA ASN A 14 3.89 2.58 5.69
C ASN A 14 3.32 3.69 4.79
N ALA A 15 4.10 4.75 4.53
CA ALA A 15 3.67 5.81 3.62
C ALA A 15 3.41 5.29 2.19
N ILE A 16 4.26 4.39 1.68
CA ILE A 16 4.05 3.75 0.37
C ILE A 16 2.77 2.90 0.37
N HIS A 17 2.58 2.05 1.38
CA HIS A 17 1.36 1.22 1.49
C HIS A 17 0.10 2.09 1.55
N HIS A 18 0.11 3.14 2.36
CA HIS A 18 -1.06 4.02 2.51
C HIS A 18 -1.47 4.74 1.23
N VAL A 19 -0.51 5.26 0.44
CA VAL A 19 -0.87 5.96 -0.81
C VAL A 19 -1.37 5.01 -1.89
N LEU A 20 -0.80 3.80 -1.98
CA LEU A 20 -1.28 2.77 -2.90
C LEU A 20 -2.66 2.25 -2.49
N GLN A 21 -2.87 2.00 -1.19
CA GLN A 21 -4.17 1.64 -0.64
C GLN A 21 -5.23 2.70 -0.98
N ARG A 22 -4.89 3.99 -0.81
CA ARG A 22 -5.77 5.11 -1.17
C ARG A 22 -6.05 5.17 -2.67
N ALA A 23 -5.06 4.89 -3.52
CA ALA A 23 -5.25 4.86 -4.97
C ALA A 23 -6.24 3.77 -5.39
N HIS A 24 -6.10 2.55 -4.89
CA HIS A 24 -7.06 1.46 -5.14
C HIS A 24 -8.43 1.75 -4.54
N THR A 25 -8.50 2.25 -3.31
CA THR A 25 -9.79 2.60 -2.68
C THR A 25 -10.53 3.65 -3.49
N HIS A 26 -9.82 4.65 -4.03
CA HIS A 26 -10.42 5.62 -4.94
C HIS A 26 -10.92 4.96 -6.22
N LEU A 27 -10.13 4.08 -6.85
CA LEU A 27 -10.55 3.36 -8.04
C LEU A 27 -11.81 2.52 -7.80
N THR A 28 -11.86 1.76 -6.71
CA THR A 28 -13.03 0.96 -6.33
C THR A 28 -14.26 1.85 -6.08
N ALA A 29 -14.08 3.03 -5.48
CA ALA A 29 -15.18 3.93 -5.15
C ALA A 29 -15.70 4.75 -6.35
N THR A 30 -14.83 5.16 -7.27
CA THR A 30 -15.17 6.12 -8.35
C THR A 30 -15.15 5.50 -9.74
N GLY A 31 -14.58 4.30 -9.89
CA GLY A 31 -14.32 3.66 -11.18
C GLY A 31 -13.21 4.34 -11.99
N LYS A 32 -12.47 5.29 -11.40
CA LYS A 32 -11.40 6.04 -12.08
C LYS A 32 -10.08 5.89 -11.36
N VAL A 33 -9.01 5.70 -12.13
CA VAL A 33 -7.65 5.71 -11.60
C VAL A 33 -7.27 7.13 -11.23
N ARG A 34 -6.64 7.33 -10.06
CA ARG A 34 -6.11 8.64 -9.69
C ARG A 34 -4.88 8.99 -10.53
N PRO A 35 -4.71 10.26 -10.92
CA PRO A 35 -3.50 10.71 -11.59
C PRO A 35 -2.25 10.37 -10.79
N ALA A 36 -1.17 9.99 -11.47
CA ALA A 36 0.07 9.61 -10.82
C ALA A 36 0.66 10.77 -10.01
N GLU A 37 0.55 12.01 -10.53
CA GLU A 37 0.98 13.22 -9.83
C GLU A 37 0.26 13.42 -8.48
N ASP A 38 -1.03 13.11 -8.41
CA ASP A 38 -1.80 13.25 -7.17
C ASP A 38 -1.34 12.21 -6.12
N ILE A 39 -1.06 10.98 -6.56
CA ILE A 39 -0.56 9.91 -5.68
C ILE A 39 0.84 10.25 -5.15
N LEU A 40 1.71 10.80 -6.00
CA LEU A 40 3.05 11.26 -5.60
C LEU A 40 2.98 12.43 -4.62
N GLY A 41 2.12 13.42 -4.88
CA GLY A 41 1.90 14.55 -3.98
C GLY A 41 1.34 14.12 -2.62
N ASP A 42 0.43 13.14 -2.61
CA ASP A 42 -0.05 12.52 -1.39
C ASP A 42 1.08 11.84 -0.61
N PHE A 43 2.00 11.13 -1.28
CA PHE A 43 3.13 10.49 -0.63
C PHE A 43 4.04 11.50 0.08
N GLU A 44 4.35 12.63 -0.57
CA GLU A 44 5.15 13.67 0.06
C GLU A 44 4.45 14.29 1.28
N GLN A 45 3.15 14.58 1.17
CA GLN A 45 2.36 15.06 2.30
C GLN A 45 2.32 14.05 3.46
N GLU A 46 2.16 12.77 3.13
CA GLU A 46 2.14 11.65 4.06
C GLU A 46 3.46 11.54 4.83
N LEU A 47 4.58 11.73 4.15
CA LEU A 47 5.92 11.68 4.75
C LEU A 47 6.23 12.94 5.56
N ASN A 48 5.80 14.11 5.11
CA ASN A 48 6.04 15.39 5.77
C ASN A 48 5.38 15.51 7.16
N ARG A 49 4.30 14.76 7.40
CA ARG A 49 3.63 14.69 8.71
C ARG A 49 4.27 13.71 9.70
N GLN A 50 5.32 13.00 9.31
CA GLN A 50 5.95 11.97 10.13
C GLN A 50 7.10 12.54 10.96
N PRO A 51 7.44 11.94 12.11
CA PRO A 51 8.54 12.39 12.96
C PRO A 51 9.90 11.97 12.37
N LEU A 52 10.24 12.48 11.19
CA LEU A 52 11.51 12.26 10.51
C LEU A 52 12.46 13.43 10.75
N GLY A 53 13.74 13.11 10.95
CA GLY A 53 14.79 14.12 10.89
C GLY A 53 14.90 14.69 9.46
N PRO A 54 15.47 15.89 9.27
CA PRO A 54 15.56 16.53 7.97
C PRO A 54 16.37 15.71 6.94
N GLU A 55 17.42 15.02 7.39
CA GLU A 55 18.22 14.15 6.51
C GLU A 55 17.44 12.91 6.07
N ASP A 56 16.77 12.23 7.01
CA ASP A 56 15.90 11.09 6.71
C ASP A 56 14.75 11.48 5.80
N PHE A 57 14.09 12.61 6.07
CA PHE A 57 13.00 13.12 5.23
C PHE A 57 13.48 13.37 3.80
N ALA A 58 14.60 14.06 3.61
CA ALA A 58 15.15 14.32 2.28
C ALA A 58 15.49 13.01 1.54
N TYR A 59 16.12 12.06 2.24
CA TYR A 59 16.46 10.76 1.67
C TYR A 59 15.22 9.95 1.27
N PHE A 60 14.26 9.78 2.18
CA PHE A 60 13.06 8.96 1.94
C PHE A 60 12.06 9.62 0.99
N SER A 61 11.98 10.95 0.95
CA SER A 61 11.17 11.67 -0.04
C SER A 61 11.71 11.38 -1.45
N ARG A 62 13.02 11.60 -1.67
CA ARG A 62 13.65 11.33 -2.97
C ARG A 62 13.50 9.88 -3.39
N LYS A 63 13.88 8.95 -2.51
CA LYS A 63 13.79 7.51 -2.78
C LYS A 63 12.35 7.08 -3.07
N GLY A 64 11.39 7.60 -2.32
CA GLY A 64 9.97 7.29 -2.47
C GLY A 64 9.39 7.79 -3.76
N LEU A 65 9.64 9.04 -4.13
CA LEU A 65 9.22 9.61 -5.41
C LEU A 65 9.78 8.81 -6.59
N ASP A 66 11.08 8.51 -6.57
CA ASP A 66 11.73 7.75 -7.64
C ASP A 66 11.11 6.34 -7.77
N SER A 67 10.95 5.63 -6.65
CA SER A 67 10.45 4.25 -6.63
C SER A 67 8.96 4.16 -6.95
N LEU A 68 8.14 5.04 -6.36
CA LEU A 68 6.69 5.06 -6.54
C LEU A 68 6.33 5.51 -7.96
N SER A 69 7.05 6.49 -8.51
CA SER A 69 6.87 6.90 -9.91
C SER A 69 7.15 5.75 -10.87
N ALA A 70 8.27 5.04 -10.70
CA ALA A 70 8.61 3.89 -11.51
C ALA A 70 7.56 2.76 -11.40
N PHE A 71 7.07 2.49 -10.18
CA PHE A 71 6.01 1.51 -9.94
C PHE A 71 4.71 1.91 -10.65
N LEU A 72 4.24 3.15 -10.49
CA LEU A 72 3.02 3.62 -11.14
C LEU A 72 3.14 3.58 -12.67
N GLN A 73 4.30 3.94 -13.24
CA GLN A 73 4.52 3.85 -14.68
C GLN A 73 4.39 2.41 -15.20
N ALA A 74 4.87 1.42 -14.44
CA ALA A 74 4.81 0.02 -14.84
C ALA A 74 3.43 -0.61 -14.60
N GLU A 75 2.83 -0.36 -13.43
CA GLU A 75 1.74 -1.20 -12.91
C GLU A 75 0.36 -0.56 -12.96
N THR A 76 0.23 0.76 -13.20
CA THR A 76 -1.08 1.44 -13.15
C THR A 76 -2.11 0.84 -14.11
N GLN A 77 -1.68 0.28 -15.24
CA GLN A 77 -2.56 -0.37 -16.21
C GLN A 77 -3.17 -1.69 -15.68
N THR A 78 -2.62 -2.26 -14.62
CA THR A 78 -3.12 -3.49 -13.98
C THR A 78 -4.19 -3.23 -12.93
N PHE A 79 -4.38 -1.96 -12.54
CA PHE A 79 -5.30 -1.58 -11.48
C PHE A 79 -6.75 -1.82 -11.92
N ARG A 80 -7.49 -2.55 -11.10
CA ARG A 80 -8.86 -2.96 -11.37
C ARG A 80 -9.77 -2.63 -10.17
N PRO A 81 -10.99 -2.12 -10.40
CA PRO A 81 -11.94 -1.81 -9.32
C PRO A 81 -12.27 -3.00 -8.41
N GLU A 82 -12.20 -4.23 -8.93
CA GLU A 82 -12.51 -5.49 -8.24
C GLU A 82 -11.43 -5.91 -7.24
N GLN A 83 -10.23 -5.33 -7.36
CA GLN A 83 -9.14 -5.62 -6.45
C GLN A 83 -9.46 -5.11 -5.04
N LYS A 84 -9.04 -5.87 -4.02
CA LYS A 84 -9.18 -5.49 -2.61
C LYS A 84 -7.82 -5.22 -2.01
N THR A 85 -7.68 -4.10 -1.32
CA THR A 85 -6.48 -3.79 -0.54
C THR A 85 -6.67 -4.13 0.93
N GLU A 86 -5.56 -4.39 1.62
CA GLU A 86 -5.51 -4.62 3.07
C GLU A 86 -6.46 -5.75 3.56
N LEU A 87 -6.49 -6.89 2.87
CA LEU A 87 -7.35 -8.02 3.25
C LEU A 87 -6.78 -8.77 4.47
N SER A 88 -7.43 -8.65 5.63
CA SER A 88 -6.97 -9.31 6.86
C SER A 88 -7.31 -10.80 6.91
N PHE A 89 -6.33 -11.61 7.33
CA PHE A 89 -6.46 -13.05 7.58
C PHE A 89 -6.87 -13.42 9.00
N ALA A 90 -6.82 -12.47 9.94
CA ALA A 90 -7.06 -12.74 11.36
C ALA A 90 -8.41 -13.42 11.63
N GLY A 91 -9.44 -13.13 10.83
CA GLY A 91 -10.78 -13.72 10.92
C GLY A 91 -11.12 -14.77 9.87
N GLN A 92 -10.20 -15.09 8.95
CA GLN A 92 -10.50 -15.92 7.76
C GLN A 92 -10.29 -17.43 7.99
N GLY A 93 -9.80 -17.83 9.17
CA GLY A 93 -9.62 -19.24 9.51
C GLY A 93 -8.51 -19.96 8.72
N VAL A 94 -7.55 -19.21 8.15
CA VAL A 94 -6.47 -19.77 7.35
C VAL A 94 -5.49 -20.54 8.24
N VAL A 95 -5.29 -21.82 7.94
CA VAL A 95 -4.40 -22.73 8.69
C VAL A 95 -3.46 -23.46 7.75
N LEU A 96 -2.20 -23.62 8.17
CA LEU A 96 -1.19 -24.43 7.52
C LEU A 96 -0.71 -25.50 8.51
N GLY A 97 -1.24 -26.72 8.39
CA GLY A 97 -1.13 -27.72 9.45
C GLY A 97 -1.77 -27.20 10.73
N ASP A 98 -0.99 -27.16 11.82
CA ASP A 98 -1.44 -26.64 13.12
C ASP A 98 -1.19 -25.13 13.30
N ALA A 99 -0.56 -24.47 12.32
CA ALA A 99 -0.25 -23.03 12.40
C ALA A 99 -1.39 -22.20 11.83
N ARG A 100 -1.94 -21.29 12.65
CA ARG A 100 -2.90 -20.28 12.17
C ARG A 100 -2.16 -19.13 11.51
N LEU A 101 -2.46 -18.86 10.25
CA LEU A 101 -1.92 -17.71 9.55
C LEU A 101 -2.69 -16.45 9.95
N THR A 102 -1.93 -15.40 10.26
CA THR A 102 -2.43 -14.06 10.59
C THR A 102 -1.65 -13.04 9.78
N GLY A 103 -2.22 -11.85 9.61
CA GLY A 103 -1.60 -10.78 8.83
C GLY A 103 -2.62 -10.14 7.90
N THR A 104 -2.10 -9.33 6.99
CA THR A 104 -2.89 -8.59 6.01
C THR A 104 -2.23 -8.76 4.65
N LEU A 105 -3.03 -9.00 3.62
CA LEU A 105 -2.59 -9.00 2.23
C LEU A 105 -2.71 -7.58 1.67
N ASP A 106 -1.65 -7.07 1.07
CA ASP A 106 -1.58 -5.67 0.61
C ASP A 106 -2.54 -5.40 -0.54
N LEU A 107 -2.54 -6.27 -1.55
CA LEU A 107 -3.42 -6.22 -2.71
C LEU A 107 -3.88 -7.63 -3.08
N VAL A 108 -5.16 -7.78 -3.41
CA VAL A 108 -5.78 -9.05 -3.78
C VAL A 108 -6.59 -8.84 -5.03
N ASP A 109 -6.28 -9.59 -6.07
CA ASP A 109 -7.09 -9.68 -7.28
C ASP A 109 -8.07 -10.85 -7.18
N ILE A 110 -9.37 -10.57 -7.34
CA ILE A 110 -10.45 -11.54 -7.19
C ILE A 110 -11.17 -11.68 -8.52
N ASP A 111 -11.02 -12.83 -9.15
CA ASP A 111 -11.78 -13.20 -10.34
C ASP A 111 -12.97 -14.08 -9.91
N HIS A 112 -14.17 -13.49 -9.92
CA HIS A 112 -15.41 -14.19 -9.58
C HIS A 112 -15.87 -15.19 -10.65
N ALA A 113 -15.46 -15.03 -11.91
CA ALA A 113 -15.83 -15.93 -13.00
C ALA A 113 -14.96 -17.19 -12.99
N ALA A 114 -13.65 -17.02 -12.80
CA ALA A 114 -12.71 -18.13 -12.66
C ALA A 114 -12.68 -18.72 -11.24
N ASN A 115 -13.28 -18.04 -10.26
CA ASN A 115 -13.22 -18.38 -8.83
C ASN A 115 -11.76 -18.49 -8.32
N THR A 116 -10.93 -17.53 -8.72
CA THR A 116 -9.50 -17.47 -8.38
C THR A 116 -9.16 -16.20 -7.61
N ILE A 117 -8.18 -16.31 -6.71
CA ILE A 117 -7.61 -15.19 -5.97
C ILE A 117 -6.10 -15.16 -6.24
N ALA A 118 -5.59 -14.01 -6.68
CA ALA A 118 -4.17 -13.75 -6.85
C ALA A 118 -3.73 -12.64 -5.89
N VAL A 119 -2.49 -12.76 -5.40
CA VAL A 119 -1.82 -11.84 -4.46
C VAL A 119 -0.47 -11.45 -5.01
#